data_AF-A0A127F949-F1
#
_entry.id   AF-A0A127F949-F1
#
_cell.length_a   1.000
_cell.length_b   1.000
_cell.length_c   1.000
_cell.angle_alpha   90.00
_cell.angle_beta   90.00
_cell.angle_gamma   90.00
#
_symmetry.space_group_name_H-M   'P 1'
#
loop_
_entity.id
_entity.type
_entity.pdbx_description
1 polymer ?
#
loop_
_entity_poly.entity_id
_entity_poly.type
_entity_poly.pdbx_seq_one_letter_code
_entity_poly.pdbx_strand_id
1 'polypeptide(L)'
;MRKPKTISTYAAFAAAVLSIYVFSRFTVDDAFISWRYGKNLVDFGVWNYNPGALDPTQAYTNPLYAVLSIIPNRLGWDVVLFFKVLSSMLLLSFIYWFRRVARGSGLLAAAFVALPATVIHVYSGLETFLFVFLTAVLLVALYEHRIRTAILTTLVLFIVRPETWLLAALLPIYFLIDEPEVDLKEVLRKPFAYLRGLRFHPGRALGVLAAIALPLLGYLIFHRLHFGGALPNTFYAKHGVSFSVARFVEFGLYLAPLVGLLCLGRLKLAAFMAVFFGTIVLAYSTSNLQMNYAGRFAYHLFAPMYVFLVYLGSRAPGSVYLSTSADFIASYRIERGTLYKAAACVLLAMFAGTANGSRTQLAWAATYYPRALASHADLGKALQKVAAKYNLRAFSFGDAGMAAYHSKLNALDNVGVASAQVTRHGVNASVLDLYRPDLVALYATPAGVRLSEFGQQAIHDWTLSQGFRELCDIYWRKDYLLKLYARTDIDELLSVCADSKRANDKSDRLMLRNAILSPPWKYWTE
;
A
#
# COMPACT_ATOMS: atom_id res chain seq x y z
N MET A 1 -5.88 37.69 26.55
CA MET A 1 -5.12 36.50 26.05
C MET A 1 -5.90 35.83 24.94
N ARG A 2 -5.43 35.88 23.68
CA ARG A 2 -6.08 35.19 22.55
C ARG A 2 -6.05 33.67 22.80
N LYS A 3 -7.19 32.99 22.65
CA LYS A 3 -7.33 31.55 22.95
C LYS A 3 -6.25 30.75 22.20
N PRO A 4 -5.40 29.95 22.88
CA PRO A 4 -4.35 29.14 22.25
C PRO A 4 -4.86 28.12 21.20
N LYS A 5 -6.18 27.89 21.15
CA LYS A 5 -6.85 27.00 20.19
C LYS A 5 -6.75 27.45 18.73
N THR A 6 -6.62 28.74 18.44
CA THR A 6 -6.59 29.22 17.04
C THR A 6 -5.24 28.96 16.38
N ILE A 7 -4.12 29.21 17.05
CA ILE A 7 -2.77 29.10 16.47
C ILE A 7 -2.44 27.65 16.08
N SER A 8 -2.70 26.68 16.99
CA SER A 8 -2.43 25.26 16.71
C SER A 8 -3.28 24.71 15.56
N THR A 9 -4.51 25.19 15.42
CA THR A 9 -5.41 24.82 14.31
C THR A 9 -4.90 25.34 12.98
N TYR A 10 -4.50 26.61 12.90
CA TYR A 10 -3.91 27.16 11.68
C TYR A 10 -2.60 26.49 11.31
N ALA A 11 -1.74 26.20 12.29
CA ALA A 11 -0.48 25.49 12.05
C ALA A 11 -0.71 24.08 11.50
N ALA A 12 -1.64 23.30 12.07
CA ALA A 12 -1.97 21.97 11.57
C ALA A 12 -2.55 22.00 10.16
N PHE A 13 -3.42 22.97 9.86
CA PHE A 13 -3.98 23.14 8.53
C PHE A 13 -2.92 23.57 7.51
N ALA A 14 -2.05 24.51 7.86
CA ALA A 14 -0.93 24.92 7.01
C ALA A 14 0.02 23.75 6.74
N ALA A 15 0.30 22.93 7.74
CA ALA A 15 1.10 21.71 7.58
C ALA A 15 0.42 20.67 6.68
N ALA A 16 -0.91 20.52 6.77
CA ALA A 16 -1.69 19.66 5.87
C ALA A 16 -1.63 20.15 4.42
N VAL A 17 -1.82 21.45 4.18
CA VAL A 17 -1.69 22.05 2.85
C VAL A 17 -0.28 21.90 2.30
N LEU A 18 0.74 22.14 3.12
CA LEU A 18 2.14 21.96 2.73
C LEU A 18 2.44 20.50 2.38
N SER A 19 1.96 19.55 3.19
CA SER A 19 2.11 18.12 2.93
C SER A 19 1.47 17.74 1.58
N ILE A 20 0.25 18.20 1.31
CA ILE A 20 -0.44 18.00 0.02
C ILE A 20 0.37 18.60 -1.13
N TYR A 21 0.85 19.84 -0.98
CA TYR A 21 1.63 20.52 -2.01
C TYR A 21 2.94 19.76 -2.35
N VAL A 22 3.62 19.23 -1.32
CA VAL A 22 4.90 18.54 -1.52
C VAL A 22 4.71 17.10 -2.01
N PHE A 23 3.72 16.36 -1.51
CA PHE A 23 3.67 14.91 -1.73
C PHE A 23 2.57 14.44 -2.68
N SER A 24 1.62 15.30 -3.11
CA SER A 24 0.61 14.88 -4.09
C SER A 24 1.16 14.57 -5.48
N ARG A 25 2.41 14.97 -5.78
CA ARG A 25 3.15 14.57 -6.99
C ARG A 25 3.64 13.11 -6.96
N PHE A 26 3.67 12.46 -5.80
CA PHE A 26 4.19 11.11 -5.67
C PHE A 26 3.25 10.10 -6.34
N THR A 27 3.75 9.34 -7.30
CA THR A 27 3.12 8.14 -7.85
C THR A 27 4.18 7.06 -7.84
N VAL A 28 3.83 5.86 -7.42
CA VAL A 28 4.77 4.75 -7.32
C VAL A 28 4.79 3.93 -8.61
N ASP A 29 5.95 3.40 -8.99
CA ASP A 29 6.10 2.51 -10.15
C ASP A 29 5.15 1.30 -10.07
N ASP A 30 5.00 0.69 -8.88
CA ASP A 30 4.07 -0.41 -8.61
C ASP A 30 2.61 -0.15 -9.05
N ALA A 31 2.17 1.12 -9.08
CA ALA A 31 0.80 1.43 -9.51
C ALA A 31 0.58 1.04 -10.98
N PHE A 32 1.61 1.18 -11.81
CA PHE A 32 1.58 0.85 -13.23
C PHE A 32 1.46 -0.64 -13.49
N ILE A 33 1.88 -1.51 -12.56
CA ILE A 33 1.63 -2.96 -12.64
C ILE A 33 0.12 -3.22 -12.71
N SER A 34 -0.64 -2.54 -11.85
CA SER A 34 -2.09 -2.69 -11.78
C SER A 34 -2.75 -2.05 -13.00
N TRP A 35 -2.28 -0.85 -13.37
CA TRP A 35 -2.87 -0.09 -14.46
C TRP A 35 -2.68 -0.75 -15.82
N ARG A 36 -1.60 -1.52 -15.97
CA ARG A 36 -1.28 -2.30 -17.17
C ARG A 36 -2.36 -3.31 -17.53
N TYR A 37 -3.12 -3.85 -16.57
CA TYR A 37 -4.20 -4.78 -16.88
C TYR A 37 -5.35 -4.11 -17.63
N GLY A 38 -5.81 -2.96 -17.14
CA GLY A 38 -6.81 -2.17 -17.87
C GLY A 38 -6.30 -1.71 -19.23
N LYS A 39 -5.02 -1.35 -19.34
CA LYS A 39 -4.39 -1.02 -20.62
C LYS A 39 -4.36 -2.21 -21.58
N ASN A 40 -3.92 -3.38 -21.13
CA ASN A 40 -3.81 -4.57 -21.97
C ASN A 40 -5.19 -5.11 -22.38
N LEU A 41 -6.19 -4.98 -21.51
CA LEU A 41 -7.57 -5.35 -21.86
C LEU A 41 -8.09 -4.46 -22.99
N VAL A 42 -7.81 -3.16 -22.95
CA VAL A 42 -8.26 -2.20 -23.98
C VAL A 42 -7.45 -2.33 -25.27
N ASP A 43 -6.12 -2.41 -25.16
CA ASP A 43 -5.21 -2.41 -26.32
C ASP A 43 -5.14 -3.79 -27.01
N PHE A 44 -5.28 -4.89 -26.27
CA PHE A 44 -5.05 -6.26 -26.76
C PHE A 44 -6.20 -7.25 -26.49
N GLY A 45 -7.22 -6.87 -25.73
CA GLY A 45 -8.31 -7.79 -25.35
C GLY A 45 -7.90 -8.85 -24.32
N VAL A 46 -6.77 -8.66 -23.63
CA VAL A 46 -6.23 -9.65 -22.69
C VAL A 46 -6.17 -9.10 -21.27
N TRP A 47 -6.74 -9.85 -20.31
CA TRP A 47 -6.58 -9.59 -18.87
C TRP A 47 -5.32 -10.27 -18.32
N ASN A 48 -4.15 -9.78 -18.71
CA ASN A 48 -2.85 -10.31 -18.29
C ASN A 48 -1.84 -9.18 -18.11
N TYR A 49 -0.76 -9.43 -17.36
CA TYR A 49 0.35 -8.48 -17.22
C TYR A 49 1.08 -8.26 -18.55
N ASN A 50 1.36 -9.36 -19.26
CA ASN A 50 1.92 -9.31 -20.60
C ASN A 50 0.82 -9.12 -21.65
N PRO A 51 1.09 -8.44 -22.77
CA PRO A 51 0.11 -8.11 -23.81
C PRO A 51 -0.38 -9.34 -24.62
N GLY A 52 0.10 -10.54 -24.32
CA GLY A 52 -0.33 -11.79 -24.96
C GLY A 52 -0.71 -12.88 -23.96
N ALA A 53 -0.91 -14.10 -24.47
CA ALA A 53 -1.21 -15.29 -23.66
C ALA A 53 0.02 -15.86 -22.93
N LEU A 54 1.21 -15.27 -23.13
CA LEU A 54 2.43 -15.68 -22.45
C LEU A 54 2.30 -15.43 -20.94
N ASP A 55 2.63 -16.48 -20.18
CA ASP A 55 2.69 -16.48 -18.72
C ASP A 55 1.54 -15.75 -18.02
N PRO A 56 0.28 -16.26 -18.12
CA PRO A 56 -0.88 -15.64 -17.46
C PRO A 56 -0.62 -15.46 -15.97
N THR A 57 -0.42 -14.22 -15.54
CA THR A 57 0.02 -13.90 -14.18
C THR A 57 -0.88 -12.83 -13.59
N GLN A 58 -1.25 -12.93 -12.31
CA GLN A 58 -1.85 -11.85 -11.52
C GLN A 58 -0.77 -11.16 -10.69
N ALA A 59 -0.22 -10.08 -11.23
CA ALA A 59 0.83 -9.27 -10.62
C ALA A 59 0.29 -8.22 -9.63
N TYR A 60 -1.01 -7.91 -9.68
CA TYR A 60 -1.64 -6.94 -8.78
C TYR A 60 -2.21 -7.60 -7.52
N THR A 61 -2.15 -6.88 -6.40
CA THR A 61 -2.84 -7.25 -5.14
C THR A 61 -4.08 -6.42 -4.87
N ASN A 62 -4.45 -5.52 -5.78
CA ASN A 62 -5.53 -4.54 -5.63
C ASN A 62 -6.52 -4.62 -6.81
N PRO A 63 -7.30 -5.72 -6.93
CA PRO A 63 -8.21 -5.95 -8.06
C PRO A 63 -9.09 -4.76 -8.44
N LEU A 64 -9.58 -4.01 -7.46
CA LEU A 64 -10.38 -2.81 -7.71
C LEU A 64 -9.63 -1.78 -8.55
N TYR A 65 -8.35 -1.51 -8.27
CA TYR A 65 -7.56 -0.52 -9.00
C TYR A 65 -7.18 -1.02 -10.39
N ALA A 66 -6.93 -2.32 -10.56
CA ALA A 66 -6.72 -2.93 -11.88
C ALA A 66 -7.97 -2.81 -12.77
N VAL A 67 -9.17 -3.03 -12.20
CA VAL A 67 -10.45 -2.85 -12.93
C VAL A 67 -10.72 -1.38 -13.23
N LEU A 68 -10.49 -0.48 -12.26
CA LEU A 68 -10.69 0.95 -12.48
C LEU A 68 -9.78 1.53 -13.57
N SER A 69 -8.60 0.95 -13.79
CA SER A 69 -7.70 1.42 -14.85
C SER A 69 -8.19 1.14 -16.27
N ILE A 70 -9.24 0.32 -16.44
CA ILE A 70 -9.92 0.14 -17.73
C ILE A 70 -10.50 1.49 -18.21
N ILE A 71 -11.06 2.29 -17.29
CA ILE A 71 -11.78 3.53 -17.61
C ILE A 71 -10.88 4.55 -18.35
N PRO A 72 -9.74 5.01 -17.78
CA PRO A 72 -8.90 5.98 -18.47
C PRO A 72 -8.34 5.44 -19.79
N ASN A 73 -7.95 4.15 -19.82
CA ASN A 73 -7.44 3.54 -21.06
C ASN A 73 -8.51 3.48 -22.16
N ARG A 74 -9.77 3.15 -21.81
CA ARG A 74 -10.88 3.09 -22.78
C ARG A 74 -11.31 4.45 -23.30
N LEU A 75 -11.17 5.49 -22.49
CA LEU A 75 -11.53 6.88 -22.81
C LEU A 75 -10.36 7.70 -23.38
N GLY A 76 -9.15 7.13 -23.45
CA GLY A 76 -7.95 7.85 -23.88
C GLY A 76 -7.50 8.94 -22.91
N TRP A 77 -7.87 8.83 -21.62
CA TRP A 77 -7.44 9.75 -20.58
C TRP A 77 -6.08 9.34 -20.02
N ASP A 78 -5.33 10.34 -19.53
CA ASP A 78 -4.13 10.10 -18.75
C ASP A 78 -4.48 9.30 -17.48
N VAL A 79 -3.84 8.14 -17.32
CA VAL A 79 -4.13 7.21 -16.22
C VAL A 79 -3.74 7.81 -14.88
N VAL A 80 -2.65 8.58 -14.83
CA VAL A 80 -2.14 9.20 -13.62
C VAL A 80 -3.13 10.27 -13.18
N LEU A 81 -3.56 11.13 -14.10
CA LEU A 81 -4.55 12.18 -13.83
C LEU A 81 -5.83 11.58 -13.25
N PHE A 82 -6.34 10.52 -13.87
CA PHE A 82 -7.52 9.81 -13.39
C PHE A 82 -7.37 9.34 -11.94
N PHE A 83 -6.25 8.67 -11.61
CA PHE A 83 -6.01 8.20 -10.25
C PHE A 83 -5.70 9.32 -9.26
N LYS A 84 -5.15 10.48 -9.69
CA LYS A 84 -4.98 11.67 -8.82
C LYS A 84 -6.31 12.33 -8.47
N VAL A 85 -7.23 12.39 -9.42
CA VAL A 85 -8.61 12.87 -9.20
C VAL A 85 -9.34 11.91 -8.25
N LEU A 86 -9.28 10.61 -8.51
CA LEU A 86 -9.86 9.58 -7.62
C LEU A 86 -9.29 9.70 -6.20
N SER A 87 -7.97 9.84 -6.06
CA SER A 87 -7.30 10.01 -4.76
C SER A 87 -7.79 11.25 -4.01
N SER A 88 -7.98 12.37 -4.73
CA SER A 88 -8.51 13.60 -4.15
C SER A 88 -9.95 13.43 -3.68
N MET A 89 -10.80 12.75 -4.47
CA MET A 89 -12.17 12.41 -4.09
C MET A 89 -12.21 11.48 -2.87
N LEU A 90 -11.30 10.51 -2.78
CA LEU A 90 -11.16 9.61 -1.63
C LEU A 90 -10.77 10.38 -0.37
N LEU A 91 -9.79 11.29 -0.46
CA LEU A 91 -9.39 12.13 0.67
C LEU A 91 -10.53 13.03 1.15
N LEU A 92 -11.27 13.67 0.23
CA LEU A 92 -12.44 14.48 0.56
C LEU A 92 -13.56 13.64 1.21
N SER A 93 -13.81 12.45 0.68
CA SER A 93 -14.78 11.49 1.22
C SER A 93 -14.41 11.05 2.62
N PHE A 94 -13.13 10.76 2.85
CA PHE A 94 -12.59 10.45 4.18
C PHE A 94 -12.79 11.63 5.14
N ILE A 95 -12.41 12.85 4.77
CA ILE A 95 -12.57 14.04 5.63
C ILE A 95 -14.04 14.25 5.97
N TYR A 96 -14.94 14.13 4.98
CA TYR A 96 -16.37 14.27 5.18
C TYR A 96 -16.93 13.20 6.13
N TRP A 97 -16.59 11.93 5.91
CA TRP A 97 -16.97 10.84 6.79
C TRP A 97 -16.40 11.03 8.20
N PHE A 98 -15.11 11.34 8.32
CA PHE A 98 -14.39 11.53 9.58
C PHE A 98 -15.03 12.64 10.43
N ARG A 99 -15.39 13.78 9.82
CA ARG A 99 -16.08 14.87 10.51
C ARG A 99 -17.45 14.45 11.07
N ARG A 100 -18.15 13.53 10.39
CA ARG A 100 -19.45 13.03 10.86
C ARG A 100 -19.30 12.05 12.02
N VAL A 101 -18.30 11.16 11.98
CA VAL A 101 -18.11 10.13 13.01
C VAL A 101 -17.32 10.62 14.23
N ALA A 102 -16.36 11.53 14.04
CA ALA A 102 -15.47 12.06 15.08
C ALA A 102 -15.68 13.56 15.34
N ARG A 103 -16.92 13.93 15.72
CA ARG A 103 -17.32 15.33 15.94
C ARG A 103 -16.36 16.06 16.88
N GLY A 104 -16.01 17.30 16.53
CA GLY A 104 -15.10 18.14 17.32
C GLY A 104 -13.61 17.77 17.23
N SER A 105 -13.23 16.81 16.38
CA SER A 105 -11.83 16.34 16.25
C SER A 105 -11.15 16.83 14.97
N GLY A 106 -11.54 18.00 14.45
CA GLY A 106 -11.00 18.56 13.20
C GLY A 106 -9.49 18.79 13.22
N LEU A 107 -8.93 19.17 14.37
CA LEU A 107 -7.48 19.33 14.55
C LEU A 107 -6.72 18.01 14.35
N LEU A 108 -7.27 16.91 14.85
CA LEU A 108 -6.69 15.57 14.71
C LEU A 108 -6.77 15.10 13.26
N ALA A 109 -7.88 15.36 12.57
CA ALA A 109 -7.98 15.13 11.13
C ALA A 109 -6.90 15.91 10.35
N ALA A 110 -6.73 17.20 10.66
CA ALA A 110 -5.71 18.03 10.02
C ALA A 110 -4.29 17.53 10.32
N ALA A 111 -4.00 17.13 11.56
CA ALA A 111 -2.71 16.56 11.96
C ALA A 111 -2.42 15.24 11.24
N PHE A 112 -3.44 14.39 11.03
CA PHE A 112 -3.32 13.15 10.27
C PHE A 112 -3.00 13.40 8.79
N VAL A 113 -3.62 14.41 8.16
CA VAL A 113 -3.32 14.80 6.77
C VAL A 113 -1.97 15.54 6.66
N ALA A 114 -1.57 16.27 7.70
CA ALA A 114 -0.27 16.93 7.78
C ALA A 114 0.91 15.94 7.80
N LEU A 115 0.67 14.69 8.16
CA LEU A 115 1.67 13.63 8.09
C LEU A 115 2.02 13.32 6.62
N PRO A 116 3.30 13.43 6.19
CA PRO A 116 3.72 13.12 4.82
C PRO A 116 3.27 11.75 4.33
N ALA A 117 3.39 10.72 5.18
CA ALA A 117 2.97 9.36 4.86
C ALA A 117 1.49 9.31 4.42
N THR A 118 0.60 10.07 5.05
CA THR A 118 -0.82 10.10 4.66
C THR A 118 -0.97 10.61 3.23
N VAL A 119 -0.34 11.72 2.87
CA VAL A 119 -0.46 12.29 1.52
C VAL A 119 0.23 11.39 0.49
N ILE A 120 1.40 10.83 0.80
CA ILE A 120 2.11 9.86 -0.04
C ILE A 120 1.19 8.68 -0.35
N HIS A 121 0.55 8.08 0.67
CA HIS A 121 -0.33 6.93 0.48
C HIS A 121 -1.65 7.28 -0.21
N VAL A 122 -2.18 8.50 0.00
CA VAL A 122 -3.34 9.01 -0.75
C VAL A 122 -3.01 9.08 -2.24
N TYR A 123 -1.88 9.69 -2.61
CA TYR A 123 -1.58 10.03 -4.00
C TYR A 123 -0.70 9.03 -4.74
N SER A 124 -0.21 7.98 -4.07
CA SER A 124 0.69 6.97 -4.64
C SER A 124 0.17 6.28 -5.91
N GLY A 125 -1.15 6.28 -6.15
CA GLY A 125 -1.76 5.49 -7.22
C GLY A 125 -2.10 4.06 -6.79
N LEU A 126 -1.88 3.72 -5.52
CA LEU A 126 -2.24 2.45 -4.90
C LEU A 126 -3.46 2.58 -3.98
N GLU A 127 -3.94 1.42 -3.55
CA GLU A 127 -5.14 1.24 -2.75
C GLU A 127 -4.94 1.47 -1.25
N THR A 128 -3.70 1.71 -0.80
CA THR A 128 -3.32 1.80 0.62
C THR A 128 -4.23 2.73 1.43
N PHE A 129 -4.51 3.94 0.93
CA PHE A 129 -5.36 4.89 1.64
C PHE A 129 -6.83 4.43 1.70
N LEU A 130 -7.36 3.87 0.60
CA LEU A 130 -8.69 3.29 0.56
C LEU A 130 -8.82 2.12 1.54
N PHE A 131 -7.80 1.26 1.60
CA PHE A 131 -7.74 0.15 2.54
C PHE A 131 -7.85 0.62 3.99
N VAL A 132 -7.05 1.62 4.41
CA VAL A 132 -7.09 2.09 5.80
C VAL A 132 -8.37 2.84 6.13
N PHE A 133 -8.93 3.59 5.16
CA PHE A 133 -10.23 4.24 5.31
C PHE A 133 -11.35 3.21 5.50
N LEU A 134 -11.45 2.22 4.62
CA LEU A 134 -12.47 1.17 4.72
C LEU A 134 -12.29 0.30 5.97
N THR A 135 -11.04 0.01 6.36
CA THR A 135 -10.77 -0.72 7.62
C THR A 135 -11.27 0.10 8.82
N ALA A 136 -11.04 1.42 8.85
CA ALA A 136 -11.59 2.26 9.91
C ALA A 136 -13.13 2.28 9.91
N VAL A 137 -13.76 2.32 8.73
CA VAL A 137 -15.22 2.19 8.58
C VAL A 137 -15.71 0.86 9.13
N LEU A 138 -15.01 -0.25 8.84
CA LEU A 138 -15.34 -1.57 9.36
C LEU A 138 -15.25 -1.59 10.89
N LEU A 139 -14.17 -1.08 11.49
CA LEU A 139 -14.01 -1.04 12.94
C LEU A 139 -15.12 -0.24 13.63
N VAL A 140 -15.50 0.92 13.06
CA VAL A 140 -16.64 1.71 13.55
C VAL A 140 -17.96 0.95 13.37
N ALA A 141 -18.18 0.29 12.24
CA ALA A 141 -19.39 -0.49 11.99
C ALA A 141 -19.52 -1.68 12.95
N LEU A 142 -18.42 -2.35 13.27
CA LEU A 142 -18.39 -3.42 14.26
C LEU A 142 -18.69 -2.89 15.66
N TYR A 143 -18.04 -1.79 16.06
CA TYR A 143 -18.29 -1.13 17.34
C TYR A 143 -19.76 -0.69 17.50
N GLU A 144 -20.38 -0.19 16.43
CA GLU A 144 -21.79 0.23 16.42
C GLU A 144 -22.77 -0.90 16.05
N HIS A 145 -22.31 -2.14 15.94
CA HIS A 145 -23.11 -3.33 15.60
C HIS A 145 -23.90 -3.21 14.26
N ARG A 146 -23.38 -2.45 13.29
CA ARG A 146 -23.99 -2.23 11.97
C ARG A 146 -23.62 -3.33 10.97
N ILE A 147 -24.33 -4.46 11.06
CA ILE A 147 -24.06 -5.67 10.24
C ILE A 147 -24.00 -5.40 8.73
N ARG A 148 -24.96 -4.64 8.16
CA ARG A 148 -25.01 -4.37 6.72
C ARG A 148 -23.78 -3.60 6.24
N THR A 149 -23.39 -2.56 6.99
CA THR A 149 -22.19 -1.78 6.69
C THR A 149 -20.94 -2.65 6.79
N ALA A 150 -20.83 -3.48 7.82
CA ALA A 150 -19.69 -4.38 7.99
C ALA A 150 -19.56 -5.39 6.83
N ILE A 151 -20.67 -5.98 6.37
CA ILE A 151 -20.69 -6.88 5.20
C ILE A 151 -20.26 -6.13 3.93
N LEU A 152 -20.91 -5.01 3.62
CA LEU A 152 -20.61 -4.25 2.39
C LEU A 152 -19.16 -3.76 2.36
N THR A 153 -18.66 -3.23 3.48
CA THR A 153 -17.26 -2.80 3.59
C THR A 153 -16.30 -3.97 3.44
N THR A 154 -16.62 -5.14 4.00
CA THR A 154 -15.79 -6.35 3.87
C THR A 154 -15.71 -6.85 2.43
N LEU A 155 -16.83 -6.85 1.69
CA LEU A 155 -16.86 -7.23 0.28
C LEU A 155 -15.96 -6.32 -0.57
N VAL A 156 -15.99 -5.01 -0.32
CA VAL A 156 -15.08 -4.07 -1.00
C VAL A 156 -13.64 -4.31 -0.56
N LEU A 157 -13.39 -4.55 0.72
CA LEU A 157 -12.05 -4.85 1.24
C LEU A 157 -11.41 -6.07 0.57
N PHE A 158 -12.17 -7.13 0.26
CA PHE A 158 -11.67 -8.32 -0.45
C PHE A 158 -11.04 -8.02 -1.81
N ILE A 159 -11.60 -7.05 -2.55
CA ILE A 159 -11.09 -6.63 -3.85
C ILE A 159 -10.14 -5.43 -3.77
N VAL A 160 -9.92 -4.90 -2.56
CA VAL A 160 -8.91 -3.90 -2.27
C VAL A 160 -7.61 -4.58 -1.89
N ARG A 161 -7.61 -5.56 -0.98
CA ARG A 161 -6.38 -6.26 -0.55
C ARG A 161 -6.63 -7.71 -0.10
N PRO A 162 -5.70 -8.65 -0.39
CA PRO A 162 -5.86 -10.06 -0.04
C PRO A 162 -5.77 -10.37 1.45
N GLU A 163 -5.06 -9.57 2.25
CA GLU A 163 -4.99 -9.80 3.72
C GLU A 163 -6.37 -9.74 4.39
N THR A 164 -7.33 -9.09 3.73
CA THR A 164 -8.70 -8.97 4.22
C THR A 164 -9.50 -10.25 4.05
N TRP A 165 -9.04 -11.23 3.27
CA TRP A 165 -9.76 -12.50 3.08
C TRP A 165 -9.93 -13.29 4.38
N LEU A 166 -9.07 -13.04 5.38
CA LEU A 166 -9.25 -13.53 6.74
C LEU A 166 -10.61 -13.11 7.35
N LEU A 167 -11.18 -11.98 6.91
CA LEU A 167 -12.50 -11.51 7.35
C LEU A 167 -13.63 -12.46 6.92
N ALA A 168 -13.42 -13.33 5.92
CA ALA A 168 -14.36 -14.38 5.57
C ALA A 168 -14.63 -15.33 6.75
N ALA A 169 -13.64 -15.52 7.63
CA ALA A 169 -13.80 -16.29 8.87
C ALA A 169 -14.13 -15.38 10.07
N LEU A 170 -13.41 -14.25 10.23
CA LEU A 170 -13.55 -13.43 11.44
C LEU A 170 -14.90 -12.72 11.55
N LEU A 171 -15.48 -12.27 10.44
CA LEU A 171 -16.72 -11.50 10.48
C LEU A 171 -17.94 -12.36 10.88
N PRO A 172 -18.14 -13.58 10.33
CA PRO A 172 -19.16 -14.50 10.84
C PRO A 172 -18.98 -14.83 12.31
N ILE A 173 -17.74 -15.09 12.76
CA ILE A 173 -17.44 -15.36 14.18
C ILE A 173 -17.80 -14.16 15.06
N TYR A 174 -17.52 -12.93 14.62
CA TYR A 174 -17.88 -11.73 15.35
C TYR A 174 -19.40 -11.58 15.56
N PHE A 175 -20.21 -11.95 14.57
CA PHE A 175 -21.68 -11.89 14.66
C PHE A 175 -22.31 -13.18 15.18
N LEU A 176 -21.54 -14.25 15.38
CA LEU A 176 -21.97 -15.46 16.04
C LEU A 176 -22.21 -15.23 17.53
N ILE A 177 -21.41 -14.37 18.16
CA ILE A 177 -21.37 -14.18 19.61
C ILE A 177 -21.89 -12.79 19.98
N ASP A 178 -22.97 -12.73 20.74
CA ASP A 178 -23.40 -11.50 21.44
C ASP A 178 -22.79 -11.51 22.86
N GLU A 179 -21.98 -10.47 23.14
CA GLU A 179 -21.21 -10.32 24.37
C GLU A 179 -22.03 -9.50 25.40
N PRO A 180 -22.14 -9.95 26.67
CA PRO A 180 -22.74 -9.13 27.72
C PRO A 180 -21.84 -7.92 28.04
N GLU A 181 -22.41 -6.76 28.31
CA GLU A 181 -21.62 -5.58 28.73
C GLU A 181 -21.09 -5.78 30.15
N VAL A 182 -19.81 -6.17 30.27
CA VAL A 182 -19.13 -6.41 31.56
C VAL A 182 -17.75 -5.76 31.60
N ASP A 183 -17.28 -5.35 32.78
CA ASP A 183 -15.93 -4.81 32.95
C ASP A 183 -14.89 -5.94 32.84
N LEU A 184 -13.72 -5.66 32.25
CA LEU A 184 -12.59 -6.59 32.18
C LEU A 184 -12.22 -7.16 33.54
N LYS A 185 -12.29 -6.36 34.62
CA LYS A 185 -12.01 -6.85 35.99
C LYS A 185 -12.99 -7.95 36.41
N GLU A 186 -14.23 -7.86 35.97
CA GLU A 186 -15.25 -8.86 36.27
C GLU A 186 -15.03 -10.13 35.43
N VAL A 187 -14.68 -9.97 34.15
CA VAL A 187 -14.29 -11.10 33.27
C VAL A 187 -13.11 -11.87 33.86
N LEU A 188 -12.07 -11.16 34.32
CA LEU A 188 -10.88 -11.78 34.94
C LEU A 188 -11.20 -12.46 36.27
N ARG A 189 -12.15 -11.93 37.05
CA ARG A 189 -12.57 -12.52 38.33
C ARG A 189 -13.50 -13.73 38.17
N LYS A 190 -14.37 -13.72 37.16
CA LYS A 190 -15.41 -14.74 36.95
C LYS A 190 -15.47 -15.18 35.47
N PRO A 191 -14.39 -15.78 34.93
CA PRO A 191 -14.33 -16.13 33.51
C PRO A 191 -15.44 -17.11 33.09
N PHE A 192 -15.78 -18.07 33.94
CA PHE A 192 -16.87 -19.01 33.65
C PHE A 192 -18.25 -18.36 33.61
N ALA A 193 -18.50 -17.33 34.43
CA ALA A 193 -19.77 -16.61 34.40
C ALA A 193 -19.91 -15.80 33.10
N TYR A 194 -18.83 -15.15 32.67
CA TYR A 194 -18.76 -14.47 31.38
C TYR A 194 -19.03 -15.43 30.21
N LEU A 195 -18.34 -16.59 30.19
CA LEU A 195 -18.53 -17.60 29.13
C LEU A 195 -19.97 -18.13 29.08
N ARG A 196 -20.60 -18.36 30.24
CA ARG A 196 -22.03 -18.75 30.31
C ARG A 196 -22.99 -17.65 29.85
N GLY A 197 -22.57 -16.38 29.93
CA GLY A 197 -23.35 -15.23 29.49
C GLY A 197 -23.34 -15.00 27.98
N LEU A 198 -22.46 -15.69 27.23
CA LEU A 198 -22.38 -15.54 25.77
C LEU A 198 -23.64 -16.11 25.10
N ARG A 199 -24.24 -15.31 24.22
CA ARG A 199 -25.39 -15.73 23.41
C ARG A 199 -24.94 -16.03 21.99
N PHE A 200 -25.34 -17.19 21.47
CA PHE A 200 -24.96 -17.64 20.15
C PHE A 200 -26.09 -17.42 19.14
N HIS A 201 -25.75 -16.82 17.99
CA HIS A 201 -26.67 -16.50 16.90
C HIS A 201 -26.21 -17.14 15.57
N PRO A 202 -26.29 -18.48 15.45
CA PRO A 202 -25.76 -19.20 14.29
C PRO A 202 -26.41 -18.77 12.97
N GLY A 203 -27.72 -18.47 12.97
CA GLY A 203 -28.41 -17.97 11.76
C GLY A 203 -27.86 -16.64 11.25
N ARG A 204 -27.48 -15.72 12.16
CA ARG A 204 -26.84 -14.45 11.77
C ARG A 204 -25.45 -14.70 11.19
N ALA A 205 -24.64 -15.52 11.86
CA ALA A 205 -23.31 -15.87 11.41
C ALA A 205 -23.32 -16.56 10.04
N LEU A 206 -24.25 -17.50 9.83
CA LEU A 206 -24.41 -18.20 8.55
C LEU A 206 -24.84 -17.24 7.43
N GLY A 207 -25.75 -16.31 7.72
CA GLY A 207 -26.13 -15.26 6.77
C GLY A 207 -24.96 -14.36 6.38
N VAL A 208 -24.12 -13.96 7.34
CA VAL A 208 -22.89 -13.19 7.08
C VAL A 208 -21.91 -14.01 6.26
N LEU A 209 -21.68 -15.27 6.63
CA LEU A 209 -20.76 -16.19 5.94
C LEU A 209 -21.19 -16.38 4.49
N ALA A 210 -22.47 -16.70 4.24
CA ALA A 210 -22.98 -16.86 2.88
C ALA A 210 -22.81 -15.59 2.05
N ALA A 211 -23.10 -14.42 2.63
CA ALA A 211 -23.00 -13.13 1.94
C ALA A 211 -21.57 -12.78 1.51
N ILE A 212 -20.54 -13.18 2.26
CA ILE A 212 -19.15 -12.83 1.96
C ILE A 212 -18.34 -13.97 1.32
N ALA A 213 -18.61 -15.23 1.69
CA ALA A 213 -17.86 -16.38 1.19
C ALA A 213 -18.19 -16.67 -0.28
N LEU A 214 -19.45 -16.50 -0.72
CA LEU A 214 -19.84 -16.77 -2.10
C LEU A 214 -19.11 -15.86 -3.11
N PRO A 215 -19.09 -14.52 -2.95
CA PRO A 215 -18.31 -13.66 -3.85
C PRO A 215 -16.81 -13.94 -3.82
N LEU A 216 -16.24 -14.19 -2.63
CA LEU A 216 -14.82 -14.50 -2.51
C LEU A 216 -14.48 -15.82 -3.20
N LEU A 217 -15.30 -16.86 -3.04
CA LEU A 217 -15.13 -18.13 -3.72
C LEU A 217 -15.22 -17.97 -5.24
N GLY A 218 -16.19 -17.21 -5.74
CA GLY A 218 -16.30 -16.88 -7.17
C GLY A 218 -15.03 -16.19 -7.70
N TYR A 219 -14.48 -15.24 -6.94
CA TYR A 219 -13.22 -14.59 -7.26
C TYR A 219 -12.03 -15.57 -7.29
N LEU A 220 -11.90 -16.44 -6.29
CA LEU A 220 -10.81 -17.42 -6.22
C LEU A 220 -10.91 -18.48 -7.33
N ILE A 221 -12.12 -18.90 -7.69
CA ILE A 221 -12.37 -19.82 -8.82
C ILE A 221 -11.95 -19.15 -10.13
N PHE A 222 -12.41 -17.92 -10.38
CA PHE A 222 -11.98 -17.17 -11.56
C PHE A 222 -10.45 -17.07 -11.63
N HIS A 223 -9.82 -16.74 -10.51
CA HIS A 223 -8.37 -16.62 -10.43
C HIS A 223 -7.66 -17.93 -10.76
N ARG A 224 -8.14 -19.06 -10.22
CA ARG A 224 -7.60 -20.39 -10.49
C ARG A 224 -7.74 -20.84 -11.94
N LEU A 225 -8.87 -20.49 -12.57
CA LEU A 225 -9.15 -20.82 -13.96
C LEU A 225 -8.32 -19.97 -14.93
N HIS A 226 -8.17 -18.67 -14.64
CA HIS A 226 -7.52 -17.72 -15.54
C HIS A 226 -6.00 -17.66 -15.40
N PHE A 227 -5.48 -17.65 -14.15
CA PHE A 227 -4.05 -17.50 -13.87
C PHE A 227 -3.37 -18.79 -13.37
N GLY A 228 -4.13 -19.87 -13.21
CA GLY A 228 -3.62 -21.18 -12.78
C GLY A 228 -3.31 -21.31 -11.27
N GLY A 229 -3.26 -20.23 -10.50
CA GLY A 229 -3.16 -20.24 -9.03
C GLY A 229 -4.47 -19.76 -8.39
N ALA A 230 -4.78 -20.14 -7.15
CA ALA A 230 -5.96 -19.57 -6.46
C ALA A 230 -5.65 -18.21 -5.83
N LEU A 231 -4.40 -18.00 -5.41
CA LEU A 231 -3.92 -16.75 -4.81
C LEU A 231 -3.14 -15.94 -5.86
N PRO A 232 -2.99 -14.61 -5.68
CA PRO A 232 -2.21 -13.77 -6.58
C PRO A 232 -0.75 -14.23 -6.63
N ASN A 233 -0.07 -14.03 -7.76
CA ASN A 233 1.32 -14.47 -7.92
C ASN A 233 2.26 -13.82 -6.89
N THR A 234 1.96 -12.58 -6.52
CA THR A 234 2.66 -11.81 -5.49
C THR A 234 2.63 -12.45 -4.10
N PHE A 235 1.63 -13.28 -3.80
CA PHE A 235 1.63 -14.10 -2.61
C PHE A 235 2.82 -15.05 -2.70
N TYR A 236 2.87 -15.91 -3.71
CA TYR A 236 3.96 -16.88 -3.85
C TYR A 236 5.35 -16.24 -3.95
N ALA A 237 5.49 -15.08 -4.61
CA ALA A 237 6.77 -14.38 -4.78
C ALA A 237 7.35 -13.78 -3.48
N LYS A 238 6.52 -13.49 -2.47
CA LYS A 238 6.95 -12.73 -1.27
C LYS A 238 7.07 -13.57 0.01
N HIS A 239 6.71 -14.84 -0.02
CA HIS A 239 6.73 -15.70 1.17
C HIS A 239 8.08 -16.37 1.38
N GLY A 240 8.42 -16.65 2.65
CA GLY A 240 9.45 -17.63 3.00
C GLY A 240 10.88 -17.08 3.15
N VAL A 241 11.08 -15.79 3.42
CA VAL A 241 12.44 -15.23 3.60
C VAL A 241 12.98 -15.53 5.00
N SER A 242 12.39 -14.94 6.05
CA SER A 242 12.78 -15.17 7.46
C SER A 242 11.87 -14.38 8.40
N PHE A 243 11.63 -14.87 9.61
CA PHE A 243 10.94 -14.09 10.65
C PHE A 243 11.87 -13.05 11.30
N SER A 244 11.46 -11.78 11.29
CA SER A 244 12.16 -10.68 11.95
C SER A 244 11.48 -10.30 13.25
N VAL A 245 12.08 -10.65 14.39
CA VAL A 245 11.61 -10.29 15.74
C VAL A 245 11.48 -8.77 15.90
N ALA A 246 12.46 -8.02 15.39
CA ALA A 246 12.46 -6.56 15.46
C ALA A 246 11.23 -5.95 14.77
N ARG A 247 10.91 -6.41 13.56
CA ARG A 247 9.69 -5.96 12.83
C ARG A 247 8.42 -6.39 13.54
N PHE A 248 8.39 -7.60 14.10
CA PHE A 248 7.24 -8.10 14.85
C PHE A 248 6.94 -7.21 16.06
N VAL A 249 7.97 -6.84 16.83
CA VAL A 249 7.84 -5.93 17.96
C VAL A 249 7.43 -4.53 17.49
N GLU A 250 8.12 -3.97 16.50
CA GLU A 250 7.83 -2.65 15.93
C GLU A 250 6.35 -2.55 15.50
N PHE A 251 5.88 -3.51 14.70
CA PHE A 251 4.51 -3.53 14.22
C PHE A 251 3.50 -3.84 15.34
N GLY A 252 3.88 -4.69 16.29
CA GLY A 252 3.07 -5.03 17.47
C GLY A 252 2.76 -3.81 18.35
N LEU A 253 3.63 -2.80 18.40
CA LEU A 253 3.38 -1.56 19.14
C LEU A 253 2.15 -0.79 18.62
N TYR A 254 1.82 -0.91 17.32
CA TYR A 254 0.61 -0.30 16.77
C TYR A 254 -0.68 -0.99 17.24
N LEU A 255 -0.58 -2.13 17.93
CA LEU A 255 -1.71 -2.82 18.58
C LEU A 255 -1.94 -2.36 20.03
N ALA A 256 -1.11 -1.47 20.58
CA ALA A 256 -1.32 -0.89 21.91
C ALA A 256 -2.74 -0.32 22.16
N PRO A 257 -3.44 0.26 21.16
CA PRO A 257 -4.83 0.72 21.32
C PRO A 257 -5.83 -0.37 21.76
N LEU A 258 -5.51 -1.66 21.55
CA LEU A 258 -6.35 -2.77 22.01
C LEU A 258 -6.52 -2.78 23.53
N VAL A 259 -5.51 -2.34 24.29
CA VAL A 259 -5.60 -2.21 25.75
C VAL A 259 -6.74 -1.26 26.13
N GLY A 260 -6.92 -0.18 25.36
CA GLY A 260 -8.01 0.77 25.56
C GLY A 260 -9.40 0.16 25.35
N LEU A 261 -9.54 -0.82 24.45
CA LEU A 261 -10.79 -1.57 24.24
C LEU A 261 -11.05 -2.58 25.33
N LEU A 262 -10.00 -3.27 25.80
CA LEU A 262 -10.09 -4.17 26.93
C LEU A 262 -10.58 -3.41 28.18
N CYS A 263 -10.04 -2.22 28.44
CA CYS A 263 -10.51 -1.34 29.52
C CYS A 263 -11.96 -0.84 29.36
N LEU A 264 -12.54 -0.90 28.16
CA LEU A 264 -13.96 -0.58 27.92
C LEU A 264 -14.87 -1.80 28.04
N GLY A 265 -14.35 -2.99 28.35
CA GLY A 265 -15.14 -4.22 28.34
C GLY A 265 -15.58 -4.63 26.94
N ARG A 266 -14.86 -4.22 25.89
CA ARG A 266 -15.16 -4.57 24.48
C ARG A 266 -14.28 -5.73 24.04
N LEU A 267 -14.31 -6.86 24.77
CA LEU A 267 -13.38 -7.97 24.57
C LEU A 267 -13.56 -8.61 23.19
N LYS A 268 -14.81 -8.76 22.70
CA LYS A 268 -15.07 -9.32 21.37
C LYS A 268 -14.40 -8.52 20.25
N LEU A 269 -14.51 -7.18 20.30
CA LEU A 269 -13.88 -6.32 19.30
C LEU A 269 -12.35 -6.29 19.46
N ALA A 270 -11.85 -6.26 20.70
CA ALA A 270 -10.42 -6.34 20.96
C ALA A 270 -9.83 -7.65 20.40
N ALA A 271 -10.48 -8.79 20.63
CA ALA A 271 -10.08 -10.09 20.11
C ALA A 271 -10.11 -10.14 18.58
N PHE A 272 -11.19 -9.65 17.95
CA PHE A 272 -11.29 -9.54 16.50
C PHE A 272 -10.11 -8.73 15.92
N MET A 273 -9.82 -7.57 16.51
CA MET A 273 -8.72 -6.71 16.06
C MET A 273 -7.35 -7.35 16.33
N ALA A 274 -7.15 -8.00 17.46
CA ALA A 274 -5.93 -8.73 17.78
C ALA A 274 -5.65 -9.83 16.75
N VAL A 275 -6.65 -10.63 16.37
CA VAL A 275 -6.47 -11.69 15.38
C VAL A 275 -6.24 -11.10 13.99
N PHE A 276 -7.05 -10.13 13.57
CA PHE A 276 -6.94 -9.53 12.24
C PHE A 276 -5.59 -8.83 12.05
N PHE A 277 -5.27 -7.85 12.90
CA PHE A 277 -4.04 -7.09 12.78
C PHE A 277 -2.82 -7.89 13.24
N GLY A 278 -2.95 -8.80 14.20
CA GLY A 278 -1.86 -9.71 14.60
C GLY A 278 -1.43 -10.64 13.47
N THR A 279 -2.37 -11.10 12.63
CA THR A 279 -2.03 -11.87 11.42
C THR A 279 -1.28 -11.01 10.41
N ILE A 280 -1.68 -9.75 10.23
CA ILE A 280 -0.96 -8.79 9.36
C ILE A 280 0.46 -8.54 9.90
N VAL A 281 0.61 -8.33 11.21
CA VAL A 281 1.91 -8.17 11.88
C VAL A 281 2.80 -9.40 11.61
N LEU A 282 2.26 -10.61 11.78
CA LEU A 282 2.99 -11.86 11.53
C LEU A 282 3.42 -11.98 10.06
N ALA A 283 2.50 -11.72 9.13
CA ALA A 283 2.77 -11.77 7.69
C ALA A 283 3.87 -10.77 7.29
N TYR A 284 3.80 -9.53 7.79
CA TYR A 284 4.81 -8.51 7.47
C TYR A 284 6.16 -8.77 8.15
N SER A 285 6.16 -9.48 9.27
CA SER A 285 7.40 -9.88 9.96
C SER A 285 8.13 -11.02 9.27
N THR A 286 7.47 -11.77 8.39
CA THR A 286 8.05 -12.90 7.63
C THR A 286 8.36 -12.56 6.17
N SER A 287 7.90 -11.40 5.70
CA SER A 287 7.97 -11.00 4.29
C SER A 287 9.14 -10.06 4.01
N ASN A 288 9.63 -10.07 2.77
CA ASN A 288 10.48 -9.00 2.26
C ASN A 288 9.63 -7.78 1.91
N LEU A 289 9.65 -6.77 2.79
CA LEU A 289 8.87 -5.54 2.67
C LEU A 289 9.53 -4.55 1.72
N GLN A 290 9.75 -4.97 0.48
CA GLN A 290 10.20 -4.07 -0.57
C GLN A 290 9.21 -2.92 -0.74
N MET A 291 9.72 -1.77 -1.19
CA MET A 291 8.86 -0.63 -1.52
C MET A 291 8.04 -0.11 -0.32
N ASN A 292 8.65 -0.12 0.88
CA ASN A 292 8.07 0.42 2.12
C ASN A 292 8.13 1.96 2.20
N TYR A 293 7.61 2.65 1.18
CA TYR A 293 7.60 4.12 1.13
C TYR A 293 6.85 4.69 2.33
N ALA A 294 7.49 5.61 3.06
CA ALA A 294 6.89 6.29 4.21
C ALA A 294 6.17 5.33 5.19
N GLY A 295 6.80 4.19 5.47
CA GLY A 295 6.26 3.17 6.38
C GLY A 295 4.94 2.55 5.93
N ARG A 296 4.72 2.33 4.61
CA ARG A 296 3.51 1.71 4.03
C ARG A 296 2.93 0.56 4.86
N PHE A 297 3.74 -0.40 5.25
CA PHE A 297 3.28 -1.59 5.97
C PHE A 297 2.84 -1.27 7.42
N ALA A 298 3.58 -0.40 8.11
CA ALA A 298 3.14 0.13 9.40
C ALA A 298 1.87 0.98 9.27
N TYR A 299 1.71 1.71 8.16
CA TYR A 299 0.56 2.58 7.90
C TYR A 299 -0.76 1.80 7.85
N HIS A 300 -0.73 0.56 7.35
CA HIS A 300 -1.87 -0.37 7.36
C HIS A 300 -2.39 -0.66 8.77
N LEU A 301 -1.50 -0.65 9.77
CA LEU A 301 -1.84 -0.88 11.18
C LEU A 301 -2.18 0.44 11.87
N PHE A 302 -1.30 1.43 11.71
CA PHE A 302 -1.39 2.73 12.35
C PHE A 302 -2.67 3.49 12.00
N ALA A 303 -2.95 3.69 10.71
CA ALA A 303 -3.99 4.63 10.30
C ALA A 303 -5.41 4.20 10.73
N PRO A 304 -5.84 2.93 10.56
CA PRO A 304 -7.14 2.50 11.06
C PRO A 304 -7.25 2.63 12.59
N MET A 305 -6.19 2.28 13.32
CA MET A 305 -6.14 2.39 14.78
C MET A 305 -6.22 3.83 15.25
N TYR A 306 -5.49 4.73 14.61
CA TYR A 306 -5.52 6.16 14.87
C TYR A 306 -6.94 6.71 14.68
N VAL A 307 -7.55 6.46 13.52
CA VAL A 307 -8.91 6.95 13.22
C VAL A 307 -9.91 6.40 14.22
N PHE A 308 -9.79 5.12 14.56
CA PHE A 308 -10.69 4.46 15.51
C PHE A 308 -10.53 5.01 16.94
N LEU A 309 -9.31 5.28 17.40
CA LEU A 309 -9.06 5.96 18.68
C LEU A 309 -9.68 7.36 18.72
N VAL A 310 -9.57 8.14 17.64
CA VAL A 310 -10.19 9.47 17.60
C VAL A 310 -11.72 9.37 17.62
N TYR A 311 -12.28 8.36 16.94
CA TYR A 311 -13.70 8.04 17.03
C TYR A 311 -14.12 7.71 18.48
N LEU A 312 -13.42 6.80 19.16
CA LEU A 312 -13.67 6.49 20.58
C LEU A 312 -13.53 7.74 21.45
N GLY A 313 -12.54 8.59 21.18
CA GLY A 313 -12.36 9.88 21.85
C GLY A 313 -13.53 10.85 21.73
N SER A 314 -14.41 10.65 20.74
CA SER A 314 -15.62 11.46 20.53
C SER A 314 -16.91 10.82 21.04
N ARG A 315 -16.87 9.52 21.41
CA ARG A 315 -18.07 8.73 21.75
C ARG A 315 -18.00 8.04 23.11
N ALA A 316 -16.80 7.76 23.63
CA ALA A 316 -16.63 6.99 24.85
C ALA A 316 -17.19 7.75 26.06
N PRO A 317 -18.24 7.23 26.72
CA PRO A 317 -18.79 7.84 27.92
C PRO A 317 -17.88 7.58 29.13
N GLY A 318 -18.02 8.43 30.15
CA GLY A 318 -17.39 8.23 31.46
C GLY A 318 -16.11 9.03 31.71
N SER A 319 -15.56 8.85 32.90
CA SER A 319 -14.38 9.57 33.37
C SER A 319 -13.48 8.64 34.17
N VAL A 320 -12.19 8.97 34.20
CA VAL A 320 -11.18 8.36 35.08
C VAL A 320 -10.81 9.39 36.12
N TYR A 321 -10.70 8.96 37.37
CA TYR A 321 -10.28 9.82 38.48
C TYR A 321 -8.83 9.49 38.81
N LEU A 322 -7.97 10.49 38.73
CA LEU A 322 -6.56 10.39 39.12
C LEU A 322 -6.38 11.13 40.44
N SER A 323 -5.92 10.45 41.48
CA SER A 323 -5.56 11.11 42.72
C SER A 323 -4.07 11.01 42.98
N THR A 324 -3.51 12.08 43.54
CA THR A 324 -2.14 12.11 44.04
C THR A 324 -2.04 11.55 45.46
N SER A 325 -3.16 11.32 46.13
CA SER A 325 -3.23 10.78 47.49
C SER A 325 -3.94 9.42 47.50
N ALA A 326 -3.50 8.51 48.37
CA ALA A 326 -4.05 7.16 48.46
C ALA A 326 -5.52 7.12 48.94
N ASP A 327 -5.94 8.17 49.63
CA ASP A 327 -7.30 8.39 50.12
C ASP A 327 -8.25 8.99 49.07
N PHE A 328 -7.76 9.31 47.87
CA PHE A 328 -8.51 9.92 46.78
C PHE A 328 -9.16 11.28 47.09
N ILE A 329 -8.76 11.96 48.17
CA ILE A 329 -9.35 13.24 48.59
C ILE A 329 -9.10 14.32 47.53
N ALA A 330 -7.88 14.40 46.99
CA ALA A 330 -7.55 15.28 45.87
C ALA A 330 -7.58 14.49 44.56
N SER A 331 -8.74 14.42 43.89
CA SER A 331 -8.87 13.71 42.61
C SER A 331 -9.17 14.65 41.43
N TYR A 332 -8.46 14.41 40.34
CA TYR A 332 -8.66 15.06 39.05
C TYR A 332 -9.51 14.15 38.17
N ARG A 333 -10.66 14.66 37.75
CA ARG A 333 -11.54 13.97 36.81
C ARG A 333 -11.05 14.23 35.38
N ILE A 334 -10.67 13.16 34.67
CA ILE A 334 -10.33 13.19 33.25
C ILE A 334 -11.40 12.44 32.46
N GLU A 335 -12.00 13.09 31.46
CA GLU A 335 -12.93 12.44 30.55
C GLU A 335 -12.21 11.35 29.73
N ARG A 336 -12.81 10.15 29.63
CA ARG A 336 -12.22 9.05 28.84
C ARG A 336 -11.96 9.46 27.39
N GLY A 337 -12.84 10.29 26.83
CA GLY A 337 -12.66 10.85 25.48
C GLY A 337 -11.34 11.61 25.29
N THR A 338 -10.88 12.33 26.32
CA THR A 338 -9.60 13.04 26.31
C THR A 338 -8.42 12.08 26.34
N LEU A 339 -8.51 10.99 27.11
CA LEU A 339 -7.47 9.95 27.15
C LEU A 339 -7.29 9.26 25.79
N TYR A 340 -8.37 8.93 25.08
CA TYR A 340 -8.27 8.34 23.74
C TYR A 340 -7.69 9.31 22.70
N LYS A 341 -8.04 10.60 22.77
CA LYS A 341 -7.43 11.62 21.90
C LYS A 341 -5.94 11.79 22.21
N ALA A 342 -5.55 11.76 23.49
CA ALA A 342 -4.15 11.78 23.89
C ALA A 342 -3.40 10.54 23.37
N ALA A 343 -3.99 9.35 23.51
CA ALA A 343 -3.44 8.11 22.94
C ALA A 343 -3.30 8.18 21.41
N ALA A 344 -4.28 8.77 20.71
CA ALA A 344 -4.20 9.00 19.27
C ALA A 344 -3.05 9.95 18.90
N CYS A 345 -2.82 11.02 19.69
CA CYS A 345 -1.67 11.91 19.51
C CYS A 345 -0.33 11.18 19.73
N VAL A 346 -0.22 10.35 20.77
CA VAL A 346 0.98 9.54 21.03
C VAL A 346 1.23 8.57 19.87
N LEU A 347 0.18 7.89 19.40
CA LEU A 347 0.26 6.96 18.27
C LEU A 347 0.69 7.68 16.98
N LEU A 348 0.15 8.87 16.72
CA LEU A 348 0.55 9.73 15.60
C LEU A 348 2.01 10.16 15.70
N ALA A 349 2.47 10.57 16.88
CA ALA A 349 3.86 10.97 17.11
C ALA A 349 4.81 9.78 16.97
N MET A 350 4.45 8.61 17.49
CA MET A 350 5.21 7.37 17.35
C MET A 350 5.36 6.99 15.87
N PHE A 351 4.26 6.97 15.12
CA PHE A 351 4.31 6.69 13.68
C PHE A 351 5.08 7.77 12.93
N ALA A 352 4.91 9.05 13.25
CA ALA A 352 5.68 10.12 12.64
C ALA A 352 7.19 9.99 12.89
N GLY A 353 7.58 9.46 14.06
CA GLY A 353 8.98 9.20 14.40
C GLY A 353 9.58 8.01 13.63
N THR A 354 8.82 6.94 13.40
CA THR A 354 9.31 5.73 12.71
C THR A 354 9.17 5.81 11.20
N ALA A 355 8.05 6.31 10.69
CA ALA A 355 7.69 6.24 9.27
C ALA A 355 8.26 7.38 8.42
N ASN A 356 8.58 8.53 9.02
CA ASN A 356 9.17 9.65 8.27
C ASN A 356 10.68 9.49 8.04
N GLY A 357 11.31 8.43 8.59
CA GLY A 357 12.71 8.10 8.38
C GLY A 357 13.68 9.28 8.55
N SER A 358 14.92 9.12 8.10
CA SER A 358 15.82 10.26 7.93
C SER A 358 15.24 11.26 6.92
N ARG A 359 15.59 12.55 7.02
CA ARG A 359 15.20 13.61 6.06
C ARG A 359 15.40 13.21 4.58
N THR A 360 16.31 12.28 4.31
CA THR A 360 16.57 11.69 2.99
C THR A 360 15.39 10.90 2.44
N GLN A 361 14.62 10.17 3.25
CA GLN A 361 13.46 9.39 2.76
C GLN A 361 12.32 10.28 2.28
N LEU A 362 12.02 11.37 2.98
CA LEU A 362 11.01 12.33 2.55
C LEU A 362 11.44 13.10 1.29
N ALA A 363 12.72 13.50 1.21
CA ALA A 363 13.28 14.10 0.00
C ALA A 363 13.20 13.15 -1.19
N TRP A 364 13.49 11.87 -0.95
CA TRP A 364 13.35 10.82 -1.95
C TRP A 364 11.90 10.64 -2.39
N ALA A 365 10.94 10.52 -1.48
CA ALA A 365 9.52 10.42 -1.85
C ALA A 365 9.05 11.62 -2.68
N ALA A 366 9.44 12.84 -2.32
CA ALA A 366 9.07 14.04 -3.08
C ALA A 366 9.72 14.10 -4.48
N THR A 367 10.83 13.39 -4.72
CA THR A 367 11.56 13.37 -6.00
C THR A 367 11.43 12.06 -6.76
N TYR A 368 10.80 11.04 -6.18
CA TYR A 368 10.68 9.69 -6.71
C TYR A 368 10.04 9.69 -8.10
N TYR A 369 8.83 10.22 -8.21
CA TYR A 369 8.07 10.15 -9.46
C TYR A 369 8.66 10.99 -10.60
N PRO A 370 9.16 12.22 -10.38
CA PRO A 370 9.93 12.93 -11.40
C PRO A 370 11.13 12.14 -11.93
N ARG A 371 11.85 11.40 -11.06
CA ARG A 371 12.96 10.54 -11.48
C ARG A 371 12.46 9.35 -12.30
N ALA A 372 11.32 8.79 -11.91
CA ALA A 372 10.68 7.67 -12.59
C ALA A 372 10.25 7.99 -14.02
N LEU A 373 9.69 9.18 -14.22
CA LEU A 373 9.34 9.66 -15.55
C LEU A 373 10.57 9.72 -16.45
N ALA A 374 11.63 10.39 -15.98
CA ALA A 374 12.88 10.59 -16.71
C ALA A 374 13.75 9.33 -16.86
N SER A 375 13.26 8.15 -16.44
CA SER A 375 14.01 6.90 -16.54
C SER A 375 13.11 5.74 -16.97
N HIS A 376 12.28 5.20 -16.07
CA HIS A 376 11.45 4.03 -16.35
C HIS A 376 10.37 4.31 -17.40
N ALA A 377 9.67 5.45 -17.26
CA ALA A 377 8.62 5.81 -18.20
C ALA A 377 9.21 6.12 -19.59
N ASP A 378 10.28 6.92 -19.64
CA ASP A 378 10.97 7.26 -20.88
C ASP A 378 11.58 6.03 -21.56
N LEU A 379 12.15 5.08 -20.81
CA LEU A 379 12.58 3.78 -21.34
C LEU A 379 11.41 3.04 -22.00
N GLY A 380 10.29 2.88 -21.28
CA GLY A 380 9.11 2.21 -21.81
C GLY A 380 8.55 2.89 -23.08
N LYS A 381 8.45 4.23 -23.07
CA LYS A 381 7.99 5.01 -24.23
C LYS A 381 8.96 4.88 -25.41
N ALA A 382 10.28 4.86 -25.16
CA ALA A 382 11.27 4.67 -26.21
C ALA A 382 11.21 3.26 -26.80
N LEU A 383 11.12 2.22 -25.96
CA LEU A 383 10.93 0.83 -26.39
C LEU A 383 9.70 0.70 -27.30
N GLN A 384 8.58 1.30 -26.93
CA GLN A 384 7.36 1.29 -27.75
C GLN A 384 7.61 1.90 -29.14
N LYS A 385 8.33 3.02 -29.22
CA LYS A 385 8.62 3.73 -30.49
C LYS A 385 9.54 2.92 -31.40
N VAL A 386 10.53 2.24 -30.83
CA VAL A 386 11.56 1.53 -31.59
C VAL A 386 11.22 0.06 -31.84
N ALA A 387 10.21 -0.49 -31.17
CA ALA A 387 9.85 -1.91 -31.23
C ALA A 387 9.69 -2.42 -32.66
N ALA A 388 8.95 -1.68 -33.51
CA ALA A 388 8.76 -2.08 -34.91
C ALA A 388 10.06 -1.98 -35.73
N LYS A 389 10.88 -0.95 -35.51
CA LYS A 389 12.13 -0.70 -36.25
C LYS A 389 13.18 -1.79 -36.01
N TYR A 390 13.32 -2.24 -34.77
CA TYR A 390 14.33 -3.25 -34.38
C TYR A 390 13.72 -4.63 -34.09
N ASN A 391 12.44 -4.84 -34.41
CA ASN A 391 11.69 -6.09 -34.15
C ASN A 391 11.79 -6.55 -32.68
N LEU A 392 11.68 -5.61 -31.73
CA LEU A 392 11.66 -5.93 -30.30
C LEU A 392 10.28 -6.49 -29.93
N ARG A 393 10.28 -7.64 -29.25
CA ARG A 393 9.08 -8.37 -28.81
C ARG A 393 9.03 -8.50 -27.29
N ALA A 394 10.18 -8.61 -26.66
CA ALA A 394 10.28 -8.75 -25.23
C ALA A 394 11.50 -8.01 -24.65
N PHE A 395 11.45 -7.70 -23.36
CA PHE A 395 12.60 -7.20 -22.62
C PHE A 395 12.61 -7.77 -21.19
N SER A 396 13.77 -7.80 -20.56
CA SER A 396 13.94 -8.20 -19.16
C SER A 396 14.24 -6.98 -18.31
N PHE A 397 13.46 -6.77 -17.25
CA PHE A 397 13.66 -5.66 -16.32
C PHE A 397 12.97 -5.96 -14.98
N GLY A 398 13.66 -5.70 -13.86
CA GLY A 398 13.13 -6.01 -12.53
C GLY A 398 12.06 -5.06 -11.99
N ASP A 399 11.98 -3.84 -12.51
CA ASP A 399 10.92 -2.92 -12.12
C ASP A 399 9.72 -3.11 -13.07
N ALA A 400 8.71 -3.81 -12.57
CA ALA A 400 7.57 -4.29 -13.34
C ALA A 400 6.54 -3.20 -13.72
N GLY A 401 6.71 -1.95 -13.29
CA GLY A 401 5.73 -0.88 -13.46
C GLY A 401 5.80 -0.14 -14.79
N MET A 402 6.34 1.09 -14.76
CA MET A 402 6.18 2.11 -15.82
C MET A 402 6.76 1.68 -17.16
N ALA A 403 7.98 1.12 -17.18
CA ALA A 403 8.62 0.69 -18.42
C ALA A 403 7.77 -0.37 -19.15
N ALA A 404 7.25 -1.32 -18.39
CA ALA A 404 6.36 -2.36 -18.85
C ALA A 404 5.02 -1.80 -19.36
N TYR A 405 4.40 -0.90 -18.60
CA TYR A 405 3.14 -0.25 -18.96
C TYR A 405 3.22 0.49 -20.30
N HIS A 406 4.30 1.26 -20.55
CA HIS A 406 4.44 2.05 -21.78
C HIS A 406 4.95 1.24 -22.97
N SER A 407 5.82 0.25 -22.77
CA SER A 407 6.49 -0.46 -23.87
C SER A 407 5.57 -1.20 -24.83
N LYS A 408 4.41 -1.68 -24.34
CA LYS A 408 3.54 -2.63 -25.06
C LYS A 408 4.23 -3.95 -25.44
N LEU A 409 5.39 -4.25 -24.86
CA LEU A 409 6.16 -5.47 -25.12
C LEU A 409 5.94 -6.51 -24.02
N ASN A 410 6.29 -7.76 -24.26
CA ASN A 410 6.39 -8.73 -23.16
C ASN A 410 7.52 -8.29 -22.22
N ALA A 411 7.25 -8.27 -20.92
CA ALA A 411 8.21 -7.92 -19.90
C ALA A 411 8.48 -9.12 -19.01
N LEU A 412 9.73 -9.55 -18.95
CA LEU A 412 10.21 -10.49 -17.95
C LEU A 412 10.60 -9.70 -16.70
N ASP A 413 9.72 -9.72 -15.70
CA ASP A 413 10.03 -9.29 -14.34
C ASP A 413 10.89 -10.37 -13.65
N ASN A 414 12.17 -10.05 -13.40
CA ASN A 414 13.12 -10.95 -12.76
C ASN A 414 13.01 -11.04 -11.22
N VAL A 415 12.24 -10.15 -10.59
CA VAL A 415 11.83 -10.29 -9.19
C VAL A 415 10.73 -11.36 -9.08
N GLY A 416 9.99 -11.57 -10.17
CA GLY A 416 8.94 -12.59 -10.26
C GLY A 416 7.62 -12.17 -9.62
N VAL A 417 7.36 -10.89 -9.43
CA VAL A 417 6.04 -10.39 -9.01
C VAL A 417 5.05 -10.54 -10.17
N ALA A 418 5.50 -10.20 -11.38
CA ALA A 418 4.71 -10.14 -12.60
C ALA A 418 5.02 -11.25 -13.62
N SER A 419 5.94 -12.16 -13.29
CA SER A 419 6.26 -13.36 -14.09
C SER A 419 6.13 -14.61 -13.23
N ALA A 420 5.04 -15.38 -13.39
CA ALA A 420 4.80 -16.61 -12.66
C ALA A 420 5.85 -17.69 -12.94
N GLN A 421 6.47 -17.70 -14.13
CA GLN A 421 7.58 -18.62 -14.41
C GLN A 421 8.78 -18.37 -13.49
N VAL A 422 9.11 -17.10 -13.25
CA VAL A 422 10.21 -16.74 -12.33
C VAL A 422 9.87 -17.14 -10.90
N THR A 423 8.62 -16.94 -10.46
CA THR A 423 8.18 -17.35 -9.13
C THR A 423 8.28 -18.87 -8.91
N ARG A 424 7.97 -19.67 -9.94
CA ARG A 424 7.91 -21.14 -9.84
C ARG A 424 9.25 -21.81 -10.08
N HIS A 425 10.05 -21.29 -11.00
CA HIS A 425 11.26 -21.95 -11.51
C HIS A 425 12.54 -21.15 -11.22
N GLY A 426 12.42 -19.97 -10.62
CA GLY A 426 13.52 -19.02 -10.49
C GLY A 426 13.91 -18.42 -11.84
N VAL A 427 14.90 -17.55 -11.81
CA VAL A 427 15.51 -17.01 -13.04
C VAL A 427 16.56 -18.00 -13.52
N ASN A 428 16.34 -18.57 -14.71
CA ASN A 428 17.24 -19.53 -15.34
C ASN A 428 17.17 -19.41 -16.87
N ALA A 429 18.08 -20.08 -17.58
CA ALA A 429 18.15 -20.03 -19.04
C ALA A 429 16.83 -20.43 -19.72
N SER A 430 16.13 -21.45 -19.22
CA SER A 430 14.86 -21.89 -19.82
C SER A 430 13.75 -20.82 -19.73
N VAL A 431 13.68 -20.08 -18.62
CA VAL A 431 12.73 -18.96 -18.46
C VAL A 431 13.12 -17.80 -19.38
N LEU A 432 14.41 -17.51 -19.52
CA LEU A 432 14.90 -16.48 -20.43
C LEU A 432 14.65 -16.85 -21.90
N ASP A 433 14.83 -18.11 -22.28
CA ASP A 433 14.55 -18.64 -23.62
C ASP A 433 13.05 -18.71 -23.93
N LEU A 434 12.20 -18.84 -22.91
CA LEU A 434 10.75 -18.75 -23.07
C LEU A 434 10.33 -17.32 -23.43
N TYR A 435 10.86 -16.32 -22.75
CA TYR A 435 10.53 -14.91 -22.98
C TYR A 435 11.25 -14.32 -24.19
N ARG A 436 12.47 -14.80 -24.49
CA ARG A 436 13.38 -14.32 -25.54
C ARG A 436 13.52 -12.79 -25.51
N PRO A 437 13.99 -12.20 -24.39
CA PRO A 437 14.14 -10.75 -24.32
C PRO A 437 15.12 -10.27 -25.40
N ASP A 438 14.76 -9.24 -26.14
CA ASP A 438 15.60 -8.58 -27.15
C ASP A 438 16.46 -7.46 -26.53
N LEU A 439 16.07 -7.03 -25.33
CA LEU A 439 16.77 -6.06 -24.50
C LEU A 439 16.75 -6.49 -23.04
N VAL A 440 17.85 -6.29 -22.34
CA VAL A 440 18.00 -6.63 -20.92
C VAL A 440 18.44 -5.38 -20.15
N ALA A 441 17.73 -5.05 -19.09
CA ALA A 441 18.07 -3.98 -18.15
C ALA A 441 18.45 -4.59 -16.79
N LEU A 442 19.68 -4.35 -16.35
CA LEU A 442 20.21 -4.83 -15.07
C LEU A 442 20.43 -3.68 -14.09
N TYR A 443 19.99 -3.86 -12.84
CA TYR A 443 20.35 -3.01 -11.71
C TYR A 443 21.86 -2.93 -11.55
N ALA A 444 22.37 -1.71 -11.58
CA ALA A 444 23.77 -1.39 -11.51
C ALA A 444 24.02 -0.18 -10.59
N THR A 445 25.28 -0.01 -10.25
CA THR A 445 25.82 1.20 -9.63
C THR A 445 26.94 1.72 -10.53
N PRO A 446 27.52 2.91 -10.26
CA PRO A 446 28.71 3.34 -10.97
C PRO A 446 29.89 2.35 -10.89
N ALA A 447 29.89 1.42 -9.94
CA ALA A 447 30.90 0.37 -9.81
C ALA A 447 30.63 -0.88 -10.67
N GLY A 448 29.43 -1.03 -11.26
CA GLY A 448 29.05 -2.18 -12.08
C GLY A 448 27.69 -2.78 -11.74
N VAL A 449 27.36 -3.89 -12.40
CA VAL A 449 26.10 -4.64 -12.23
C VAL A 449 26.04 -5.32 -10.86
N ARG A 450 24.87 -5.27 -10.20
CA ARG A 450 24.62 -5.90 -8.89
C ARG A 450 24.21 -7.38 -9.06
N LEU A 451 25.14 -8.21 -9.50
CA LEU A 451 24.85 -9.60 -9.93
C LEU A 451 24.21 -10.49 -8.85
N SER A 452 24.41 -10.19 -7.56
CA SER A 452 23.86 -10.95 -6.43
C SER A 452 22.36 -10.71 -6.17
N GLU A 453 21.74 -9.75 -6.84
CA GLU A 453 20.34 -9.38 -6.62
C GLU A 453 19.42 -10.00 -7.67
N PHE A 454 18.22 -10.43 -7.25
CA PHE A 454 17.10 -10.85 -8.12
C PHE A 454 17.49 -11.76 -9.30
N GLY A 455 18.42 -12.69 -9.08
CA GLY A 455 18.86 -13.62 -10.12
C GLY A 455 19.62 -12.95 -11.29
N GLN A 456 20.13 -11.74 -11.12
CA GLN A 456 20.81 -10.98 -12.18
C GLN A 456 22.07 -11.67 -12.71
N GLN A 457 22.76 -12.48 -11.89
CA GLN A 457 23.88 -13.31 -12.37
C GLN A 457 23.44 -14.21 -13.53
N ALA A 458 22.35 -14.96 -13.35
CA ALA A 458 21.84 -15.87 -14.39
C ALA A 458 21.42 -15.12 -15.66
N ILE A 459 20.82 -13.93 -15.50
CA ILE A 459 20.42 -13.08 -16.63
C ILE A 459 21.66 -12.56 -17.35
N HIS A 460 22.65 -12.06 -16.61
CA HIS A 460 23.88 -11.51 -17.16
C HIS A 460 24.66 -12.58 -17.95
N ASP A 461 24.83 -13.78 -17.38
CA ASP A 461 25.53 -14.88 -18.04
C ASP A 461 24.81 -15.33 -19.31
N TRP A 462 23.48 -15.45 -19.25
CA TRP A 462 22.66 -15.72 -20.43
C TRP A 462 22.79 -14.61 -21.48
N THR A 463 22.72 -13.34 -21.06
CA THR A 463 22.82 -12.15 -21.93
C THR A 463 24.13 -12.17 -22.72
N LEU A 464 25.26 -12.41 -22.04
CA LEU A 464 26.57 -12.53 -22.68
C LEU A 464 26.63 -13.75 -23.62
N SER A 465 26.10 -14.91 -23.21
CA SER A 465 26.08 -16.12 -24.05
C SER A 465 25.28 -15.95 -25.34
N GLN A 466 24.27 -15.07 -25.34
CA GLN A 466 23.43 -14.73 -26.48
C GLN A 466 24.02 -13.61 -27.35
N GLY A 467 25.25 -13.17 -27.08
CA GLY A 467 25.96 -12.17 -27.88
C GLY A 467 25.47 -10.73 -27.69
N PHE A 468 24.78 -10.44 -26.59
CA PHE A 468 24.39 -9.07 -26.26
C PHE A 468 25.60 -8.23 -25.89
N ARG A 469 25.53 -6.94 -26.19
CA ARG A 469 26.53 -5.94 -25.84
C ARG A 469 25.90 -4.87 -24.96
N GLU A 470 26.70 -4.29 -24.10
CA GLU A 470 26.29 -3.13 -23.31
C GLU A 470 26.03 -1.94 -24.25
N LEU A 471 24.89 -1.28 -24.06
CA LEU A 471 24.51 -0.08 -24.82
C LEU A 471 24.85 1.19 -24.04
N CYS A 472 24.22 1.38 -22.87
CA CYS A 472 24.35 2.57 -22.04
C CYS A 472 23.71 2.36 -20.65
N ASP A 473 23.86 3.37 -19.80
CA ASP A 473 23.28 3.40 -18.45
C ASP A 473 22.10 4.39 -18.37
N ILE A 474 20.96 3.93 -17.86
CA ILE A 474 19.86 4.79 -17.44
C ILE A 474 20.01 5.14 -15.97
N TYR A 475 19.99 6.43 -15.66
CA TYR A 475 20.12 6.90 -14.28
C TYR A 475 18.74 7.01 -13.66
N TRP A 476 18.47 6.23 -12.60
CA TRP A 476 17.37 6.53 -11.69
C TRP A 476 17.82 7.54 -10.62
N ARG A 477 19.01 7.30 -10.09
CA ARG A 477 19.75 8.13 -9.14
C ARG A 477 21.24 8.03 -9.42
N LYS A 478 22.02 8.91 -8.80
CA LYS A 478 23.48 8.90 -8.89
C LYS A 478 24.12 7.54 -8.53
N ASP A 479 23.52 6.81 -7.60
CA ASP A 479 24.00 5.55 -7.05
C ASP A 479 23.15 4.33 -7.46
N TYR A 480 22.15 4.53 -8.32
CA TYR A 480 21.27 3.46 -8.78
C TYR A 480 20.96 3.67 -10.27
N LEU A 481 21.53 2.78 -11.07
CA LEU A 481 21.54 2.81 -12.53
C LEU A 481 20.86 1.54 -13.04
N LEU A 482 20.41 1.60 -14.29
CA LEU A 482 20.02 0.44 -15.08
C LEU A 482 20.97 0.32 -16.26
N LYS A 483 21.77 -0.73 -16.30
CA LYS A 483 22.68 -0.99 -17.42
C LYS A 483 21.92 -1.77 -18.49
N LEU A 484 21.87 -1.21 -19.70
CA LEU A 484 21.15 -1.79 -20.82
C LEU A 484 22.05 -2.65 -21.69
N TYR A 485 21.53 -3.78 -22.13
CA TYR A 485 22.17 -4.70 -23.07
C TYR A 485 21.22 -5.01 -24.23
N ALA A 486 21.74 -5.08 -25.46
CA ALA A 486 21.01 -5.52 -26.64
C ALA A 486 21.95 -6.22 -27.64
N ARG A 487 21.39 -6.95 -28.62
CA ARG A 487 22.17 -7.56 -29.71
C ARG A 487 22.58 -6.57 -30.81
N THR A 488 21.78 -5.52 -30.98
CA THR A 488 21.97 -4.46 -31.98
C THR A 488 22.03 -3.12 -31.29
N ASP A 489 22.78 -2.18 -31.86
CA ASP A 489 22.80 -0.81 -31.38
C ASP A 489 21.44 -0.14 -31.66
N ILE A 490 20.88 0.53 -30.64
CA ILE A 490 19.58 1.21 -30.70
C ILE A 490 19.82 2.68 -30.33
N ASP A 491 20.14 3.50 -31.32
CA ASP A 491 20.55 4.90 -31.14
C ASP A 491 19.56 5.72 -30.33
N GLU A 492 18.26 5.46 -30.50
CA GLU A 492 17.21 6.16 -29.78
C GLU A 492 17.28 5.93 -28.26
N LEU A 493 17.80 4.79 -27.79
CA LEU A 493 17.99 4.52 -26.36
C LEU A 493 19.19 5.27 -25.78
N LEU A 494 20.19 5.63 -26.59
CA LEU A 494 21.32 6.45 -26.15
C LEU A 494 20.85 7.85 -25.71
N SER A 495 19.82 8.40 -26.38
CA SER A 495 19.22 9.67 -25.97
C SER A 495 18.51 9.56 -24.61
N VAL A 496 17.77 8.48 -24.36
CA VAL A 496 17.15 8.19 -23.05
C VAL A 496 18.21 8.07 -21.95
N CYS A 497 19.30 7.37 -22.21
CA CYS A 497 20.42 7.26 -21.27
C CYS A 497 21.04 8.64 -20.95
N ALA A 498 21.30 9.47 -21.97
CA ALA A 498 21.84 10.81 -21.78
C ALA A 498 20.89 11.76 -21.03
N ASP A 499 19.59 11.71 -21.36
CA ASP A 499 18.57 12.54 -20.73
C ASP A 499 18.30 12.11 -19.30
N SER A 500 18.21 10.80 -19.02
CA SER A 500 18.08 10.29 -17.66
C SER A 500 19.28 10.68 -16.81
N LYS A 501 20.52 10.61 -17.33
CA LYS A 501 21.71 11.10 -16.65
C LYS A 501 21.60 12.59 -16.31
N ARG A 502 21.25 13.43 -17.28
CA ARG A 502 21.08 14.88 -17.07
C ARG A 502 19.97 15.20 -16.06
N ALA A 503 18.90 14.42 -16.05
CA ALA A 503 17.77 14.59 -15.15
C ALA A 503 18.12 14.13 -13.72
N ASN A 504 18.69 12.93 -13.59
CA ASN A 504 18.72 12.14 -12.36
C ASN A 504 20.10 12.01 -11.70
N ASP A 505 21.20 12.32 -12.39
CA ASP A 505 22.55 12.41 -11.79
C ASP A 505 22.73 13.70 -10.97
N LYS A 506 21.81 13.90 -10.03
CA LYS A 506 21.72 15.04 -9.13
C LYS A 506 21.47 14.54 -7.72
N SER A 507 22.02 15.27 -6.74
CA SER A 507 21.74 15.00 -5.34
C SER A 507 20.25 15.21 -5.03
N ASP A 508 19.73 14.45 -4.06
CA ASP A 508 18.33 14.56 -3.65
C ASP A 508 17.98 15.96 -3.15
N ARG A 509 18.95 16.68 -2.56
CA ARG A 509 18.76 18.08 -2.13
C ARG A 509 18.49 19.01 -3.32
N LEU A 510 19.27 18.87 -4.39
CA LEU A 510 19.09 19.69 -5.60
C LEU A 510 17.78 19.35 -6.30
N MET A 511 17.47 18.05 -6.43
CA MET A 511 16.20 17.60 -7.00
C MET A 511 15.00 18.07 -6.20
N LEU A 512 15.07 17.99 -4.87
CA LEU A 512 13.99 18.45 -3.99
C LEU A 512 13.74 19.96 -4.13
N ARG A 513 14.81 20.77 -4.18
CA ARG A 513 14.69 22.22 -4.39
C ARG A 513 13.93 22.51 -5.68
N ASN A 514 14.29 21.84 -6.77
CA ASN A 514 13.64 22.03 -8.07
C ASN A 514 12.19 21.53 -8.07
N ALA A 515 11.94 20.38 -7.44
CA ALA A 515 10.62 19.77 -7.36
C ALA A 515 9.63 20.60 -6.53
N ILE A 516 10.07 21.22 -5.43
CA ILE A 516 9.20 22.06 -4.58
C ILE A 516 8.81 23.37 -5.29
N LEU A 517 9.70 23.95 -6.10
CA LEU A 517 9.40 25.14 -6.88
C LEU A 517 8.39 24.89 -8.00
N SER A 518 8.28 23.65 -8.46
CA SER A 518 7.27 23.26 -9.45
C SER A 518 5.97 22.85 -8.76
N PRO A 519 4.81 23.31 -9.26
CA PRO A 519 3.54 22.87 -8.73
C PRO A 519 3.38 21.35 -8.91
N PRO A 520 2.78 20.63 -7.93
CA PRO A 520 2.71 19.17 -7.96
C PRO A 520 1.85 18.63 -9.12
N TRP A 521 0.85 19.38 -9.59
CA TRP A 521 -0.02 18.98 -10.70
C TRP A 521 0.70 18.91 -12.05
N LYS A 522 1.91 19.48 -12.18
CA LYS A 522 2.78 19.22 -13.34
C LYS A 522 3.09 17.73 -13.51
N TYR A 523 3.04 16.97 -12.42
CA TYR A 523 3.28 15.53 -12.38
C TYR A 523 2.00 14.72 -12.21
N TRP A 524 0.85 15.30 -12.54
CA TRP A 524 -0.42 14.56 -12.56
C TRP A 524 -0.74 14.03 -13.96
N THR A 525 0.18 14.20 -14.91
CA THR A 525 0.10 13.70 -16.28
C THR A 525 1.46 13.16 -16.70
N GLU A 526 1.50 12.32 -17.73
CA GLU A 526 2.72 11.71 -18.27
C GLU A 526 3.04 12.09 -19.72
#